data_AF-B0EMH5-F1
#
_entry.id   AF-B0EMH5-F1
#
_cell.length_a   1.000
_cell.length_b   1.000
_cell.length_c   1.000
_cell.angle_alpha   90.00
_cell.angle_beta   90.00
_cell.angle_gamma   90.00
#
_symmetry.space_group_name_H-M   'P 1'
#
loop_
_entity.id
_entity.type
_entity.pdbx_description
1 polymer ?
#
loop_
_entity_poly.entity_id
_entity_poly.type
_entity_poly.pdbx_seq_one_letter_code
_entity_poly.pdbx_strand_id
1 'polypeptide(L)'
;MKLGYNEIMIISKCFDDINDFINLETGIKRFQGNIERFHFNPIPLNHYSRKLFTNIETLHIYNEEYEIFNDGKIFKYVIWYEVNYSTYLKEKEARNICKKDIHN
;
A
#
# COMPACT_ATOMS: atom_id res chain seq x y z
N MET A 1 25.51 2.17 -15.62
CA MET A 1 24.20 2.69 -15.18
C MET A 1 24.18 2.71 -13.65
N LYS A 2 23.89 3.85 -12.99
CA LYS A 2 23.72 3.91 -11.53
C LYS A 2 22.21 4.00 -11.24
N LEU A 3 21.67 3.06 -10.47
CA LEU A 3 20.29 3.14 -10.00
C LEU A 3 20.15 4.31 -9.01
N GLY A 4 19.19 5.19 -9.27
CA GLY A 4 18.82 6.27 -8.39
C GLY A 4 17.60 5.91 -7.53
N TYR A 5 17.16 6.90 -6.78
CA TYR A 5 16.04 6.79 -5.85
C TYR A 5 14.70 6.45 -6.53
N ASN A 6 14.47 6.95 -7.74
CA ASN A 6 13.22 6.72 -8.47
C ASN A 6 13.18 5.28 -9.01
N GLU A 7 14.29 4.82 -9.57
CA GLU A 7 14.42 3.44 -10.07
C GLU A 7 14.25 2.44 -8.93
N ILE A 8 14.82 2.72 -7.75
CA ILE A 8 14.64 1.87 -6.56
C ILE A 8 13.19 1.85 -6.09
N MET A 9 12.47 2.98 -6.08
CA MET A 9 11.05 2.96 -5.74
C MET A 9 10.24 2.12 -6.73
N ILE A 10 10.55 2.18 -8.02
CA ILE A 10 9.88 1.36 -9.04
C ILE A 10 10.18 -0.12 -8.80
N ILE A 11 11.43 -0.49 -8.57
CA ILE A 11 11.84 -1.87 -8.29
C ILE A 11 11.18 -2.39 -7.00
N SER A 12 11.12 -1.56 -5.96
CA SER A 12 10.54 -1.92 -4.66
C SER A 12 9.04 -2.23 -4.74
N LYS A 13 8.33 -1.81 -5.79
CA LYS A 13 6.92 -2.22 -6.02
C LYS A 13 6.79 -3.69 -6.44
N CYS A 14 7.90 -4.32 -6.83
CA CYS A 14 7.94 -5.74 -7.19
C CYS A 14 8.41 -6.62 -6.02
N PHE A 15 8.58 -6.05 -4.81
CA PHE A 15 8.92 -6.81 -3.61
C PHE A 15 7.69 -7.58 -3.10
N ASP A 16 7.93 -8.77 -2.56
CA ASP A 16 6.86 -9.68 -2.16
C ASP A 16 6.51 -9.51 -0.68
N ASP A 17 7.49 -9.20 0.16
CA ASP A 17 7.28 -9.06 1.60
C ASP A 17 8.04 -7.88 2.23
N ILE A 18 7.80 -7.66 3.52
CA ILE A 18 8.43 -6.57 4.27
C ILE A 18 9.95 -6.75 4.45
N ASN A 19 10.45 -7.98 4.44
CA ASN A 19 11.87 -8.26 4.60
C ASN A 19 12.67 -7.75 3.41
N ASP A 20 12.12 -7.80 2.20
CA ASP A 20 12.76 -7.20 1.02
C ASP A 20 13.03 -5.69 1.22
N PHE A 21 12.04 -4.97 1.75
CA PHE A 21 12.18 -3.55 2.07
C PHE A 21 13.21 -3.31 3.18
N ILE A 22 13.17 -4.11 4.25
CA ILE A 22 14.12 -4.01 5.38
C ILE A 22 15.55 -4.31 4.90
N ASN A 23 15.74 -5.33 4.07
CA ASN A 23 17.04 -5.70 3.51
C ASN A 23 17.59 -4.59 2.62
N LEU A 24 16.74 -3.91 1.84
CA LEU A 24 17.14 -2.77 1.03
C LEU A 24 17.59 -1.58 1.89
N GLU A 25 16.78 -1.21 2.89
CA GLU A 25 17.05 -0.12 3.84
C GLU A 25 18.35 -0.33 4.61
N THR A 26 18.55 -1.54 5.12
CA THR A 26 19.69 -1.87 5.99
C THR A 26 20.95 -2.24 5.20
N GLY A 27 20.80 -2.92 4.06
CA GLY A 27 21.90 -3.40 3.24
C GLY A 27 22.52 -2.34 2.34
N ILE A 28 21.78 -1.28 1.99
CA ILE A 28 22.25 -0.23 1.08
C ILE A 28 21.99 1.16 1.68
N LYS A 29 22.96 1.68 2.44
CA LYS A 29 22.87 2.99 3.15
C LYS A 29 22.37 4.16 2.28
N ARG A 30 22.69 4.19 0.99
CA ARG A 30 22.23 5.24 0.07
C ARG A 30 20.73 5.19 -0.25
N PHE A 31 20.02 4.13 0.11
CA PHE A 31 18.59 3.98 -0.09
C PHE A 31 17.84 3.90 1.25
N GLN A 32 18.50 4.33 2.32
CA GLN A 32 17.84 4.49 3.61
C GLN A 32 16.74 5.56 3.49
N GLY A 33 15.57 5.30 4.09
CA GLY A 33 14.37 6.13 3.97
C GLY A 33 13.55 5.88 2.71
N ASN A 34 13.84 4.84 1.92
CA ASN A 34 13.03 4.42 0.79
C ASN A 34 11.60 4.02 1.20
N ILE A 35 11.42 3.31 2.34
CA ILE A 35 10.09 2.90 2.83
C ILE A 35 9.19 4.12 3.08
N GLU A 36 9.74 5.20 3.65
CA GLU A 36 9.00 6.42 3.99
C GLU A 36 8.53 7.20 2.76
N ARG A 37 9.05 6.90 1.57
CA ARG A 37 8.66 7.58 0.32
C ARG A 37 7.36 7.05 -0.27
N PHE A 38 6.81 5.97 0.28
CA PHE A 38 5.55 5.38 -0.17
C PHE A 38 4.36 6.09 0.49
N HIS A 39 3.46 6.61 -0.36
CA HIS A 39 2.16 7.15 0.05
C HIS A 39 1.02 6.15 -0.13
N PHE A 40 1.31 4.99 -0.70
CA PHE A 40 0.42 3.83 -0.78
C PHE A 40 1.20 2.55 -0.54
N ASN A 41 0.54 1.53 0.01
CA ASN A 41 1.24 0.32 0.41
C ASN A 41 1.55 -0.54 -0.81
N PRO A 42 2.82 -0.88 -1.06
CA PRO A 42 3.20 -1.75 -2.19
C PRO A 42 2.87 -3.22 -1.94
N ILE A 43 2.77 -3.60 -0.66
CA ILE A 43 2.43 -4.95 -0.18
C ILE A 43 1.26 -4.86 0.83
N PRO A 44 0.53 -5.95 1.11
CA PRO A 44 -0.41 -5.99 2.22
C PRO A 44 0.28 -5.62 3.54
N LEU A 45 -0.36 -4.77 4.34
CA LEU A 45 0.19 -4.35 5.64
C LEU A 45 -0.45 -5.13 6.78
N ASN A 46 0.34 -5.36 7.82
CA ASN A 46 -0.12 -5.77 9.15
C ASN A 46 0.35 -4.73 10.18
N HIS A 47 -0.03 -4.88 11.44
CA HIS A 47 0.38 -3.98 12.52
C HIS A 47 1.90 -3.76 12.64
N TYR A 48 2.75 -4.72 12.24
CA TYR A 48 4.20 -4.55 12.22
C TYR A 48 4.65 -3.71 11.04
N SER A 49 4.32 -4.11 9.81
CA SER A 49 4.76 -3.40 8.60
C SER A 49 4.14 -2.01 8.48
N ARG A 50 2.94 -1.80 9.03
CA ARG A 50 2.29 -0.48 9.13
C ARG A 50 3.15 0.55 9.86
N LYS A 51 3.90 0.15 10.89
CA LYS A 51 4.78 1.05 11.65
C LYS A 51 5.97 1.53 10.82
N LEU A 52 6.39 0.75 9.83
CA LEU A 52 7.50 1.08 8.95
C LEU A 52 7.05 2.02 7.82
N PHE A 53 5.88 1.76 7.23
CA PHE A 53 5.30 2.60 6.18
C PHE A 53 4.57 3.83 6.76
N THR A 54 5.31 4.77 7.33
CA THR A 54 4.77 5.88 8.14
C THR A 54 3.93 6.92 7.38
N ASN A 55 4.13 7.05 6.06
CA ASN A 55 3.53 8.09 5.20
C ASN A 55 2.41 7.58 4.28
N ILE A 56 1.85 6.40 4.58
CA ILE A 56 0.72 5.86 3.83
C ILE A 56 -0.52 6.71 4.04
N GLU A 57 -1.04 7.17 2.91
CA GLU A 57 -2.21 8.04 2.77
C GLU A 57 -3.35 7.31 2.05
N THR A 58 -2.98 6.44 1.10
CA THR A 58 -3.90 5.57 0.35
C THR A 58 -3.64 4.11 0.70
N LEU A 59 -4.63 3.42 1.27
CA LEU A 59 -4.52 2.00 1.61
C LEU A 59 -5.08 1.13 0.48
N HIS A 60 -4.23 0.31 -0.10
CA HIS A 60 -4.59 -0.76 -1.00
C HIS A 60 -4.96 -2.00 -0.19
N ILE A 61 -6.23 -2.42 -0.31
CA ILE A 61 -6.79 -3.58 0.37
C ILE A 61 -6.98 -4.70 -0.66
N TYR A 62 -6.19 -5.76 -0.52
CA TYR A 62 -6.12 -6.85 -1.51
C TYR A 62 -7.12 -7.99 -1.27
N ASN A 63 -7.60 -8.14 -0.04
CA ASN A 63 -8.54 -9.15 0.44
C ASN A 63 -9.34 -8.54 1.61
N GLU A 64 -10.60 -8.96 1.78
CA GLU A 64 -11.50 -8.58 2.86
C GLU A 64 -10.95 -8.90 4.26
N GLU A 65 -10.08 -9.91 4.36
CA GLU A 65 -9.47 -10.33 5.62
C GLU A 65 -8.32 -9.41 6.11
N TYR A 66 -7.84 -8.49 5.28
CA TYR A 66 -6.70 -7.63 5.67
C TYR A 66 -7.10 -6.49 6.60
N GLU A 67 -6.15 -6.08 7.44
CA GLU A 67 -6.34 -5.03 8.44
C GLU A 67 -6.63 -3.66 7.80
N ILE A 68 -7.59 -2.95 8.40
CA ILE A 68 -7.84 -1.54 8.16
C ILE A 68 -7.25 -0.76 9.33
N PHE A 69 -6.50 0.32 9.05
CA PHE A 69 -5.81 1.10 10.07
C PHE A 69 -6.53 2.42 10.33
N ASN A 70 -6.97 2.64 11.57
CA ASN A 70 -7.65 3.86 12.01
C ASN A 70 -6.70 4.79 12.78
N ASP A 71 -5.55 5.11 12.18
CA ASP A 71 -4.51 5.97 12.79
C ASP A 71 -4.58 7.44 12.37
N GLY A 72 -5.62 7.81 11.61
CA GLY A 72 -5.86 9.18 11.16
C GLY A 72 -4.97 9.66 10.01
N LYS A 73 -4.10 8.81 9.46
CA LYS A 73 -3.26 9.15 8.29
C LYS A 73 -3.85 8.71 6.95
N ILE A 74 -4.66 7.64 6.97
CA ILE A 74 -5.26 7.06 5.76
C ILE A 74 -6.56 7.78 5.47
N PHE A 75 -6.66 8.38 4.28
CA PHE A 75 -7.84 9.11 3.83
C PHE A 75 -8.45 8.56 2.55
N LYS A 76 -7.84 7.54 1.94
CA LYS A 76 -8.35 6.90 0.73
C LYS A 76 -8.12 5.40 0.73
N TYR A 77 -9.10 4.66 0.24
CA TYR A 77 -9.01 3.22 0.07
C TYR A 77 -9.07 2.82 -1.42
N VAL A 78 -8.26 1.81 -1.78
CA VAL A 78 -8.29 1.14 -3.08
C VAL A 78 -8.53 -0.35 -2.83
N ILE A 79 -9.72 -0.81 -3.17
CA ILE A 79 -10.20 -2.17 -2.92
C ILE A 79 -10.01 -3.01 -4.18
N TRP A 80 -9.26 -4.11 -4.07
CA TRP A 80 -8.90 -4.98 -5.19
C TRP A 80 -9.68 -6.29 -5.26
N TYR A 81 -10.41 -6.62 -4.19
CA TYR A 81 -11.29 -7.77 -4.16
C TYR A 81 -12.70 -7.38 -4.60
N GLU A 82 -13.50 -8.40 -4.85
CA GLU A 82 -14.87 -8.27 -5.32
C GLU A 82 -15.77 -7.74 -4.21
N VAL A 83 -16.55 -6.70 -4.51
CA VAL A 83 -17.52 -6.11 -3.58
C VAL A 83 -18.91 -6.15 -4.19
N ASN A 84 -19.93 -6.29 -3.35
CA ASN A 84 -21.31 -6.17 -3.80
C ASN A 84 -21.65 -4.71 -4.18
N TYR A 85 -22.68 -4.52 -5.01
CA TYR A 85 -23.07 -3.21 -5.53
C TYR A 85 -23.37 -2.18 -4.43
N SER A 86 -23.98 -2.60 -3.31
CA SER A 86 -24.28 -1.68 -2.20
C SER A 86 -23.03 -1.16 -1.52
N THR A 87 -21.98 -1.99 -1.43
CA THR A 87 -20.67 -1.62 -0.88
C THR A 87 -19.95 -0.70 -1.85
N TYR A 88 -19.93 -1.05 -3.14
CA TYR A 88 -19.40 -0.19 -4.21
C TYR A 88 -19.97 1.24 -4.14
N LEU A 89 -21.30 1.38 -4.00
CA LEU A 89 -21.93 2.70 -3.92
C LEU A 89 -21.46 3.51 -2.70
N LYS A 90 -21.36 2.87 -1.53
CA LYS A 90 -20.85 3.52 -0.30
C LYS A 90 -19.41 3.97 -0.46
N GLU A 91 -18.55 3.09 -0.98
CA GLU A 91 -17.13 3.38 -1.20
C GLU A 91 -16.95 4.50 -2.23
N LYS A 92 -17.76 4.49 -3.29
CA LYS A 92 -17.77 5.55 -4.30
C LYS A 92 -18.19 6.90 -3.73
N GLU A 93 -19.21 6.94 -2.88
CA GLU A 93 -19.64 8.16 -2.18
C GLU A 93 -18.53 8.70 -1.26
N ALA A 94 -17.81 7.80 -0.57
CA ALA A 94 -16.63 8.10 0.22
C ALA A 94 -15.38 8.45 -0.63
N ARG A 95 -15.48 8.46 -1.97
CA ARG A 95 -14.38 8.72 -2.93
C ARG A 95 -13.26 7.67 -2.92
N ASN A 96 -13.56 6.47 -2.43
CA ASN A 96 -12.70 5.31 -2.54
C ASN A 96 -12.82 4.66 -3.94
N ILE A 97 -11.91 3.74 -4.25
CA ILE A 97 -11.85 3.08 -5.55
C ILE A 97 -12.04 1.58 -5.35
N CYS A 98 -13.03 1.00 -6.02
CA CYS A 98 -13.17 -0.44 -6.19
C CYS A 98 -12.62 -0.82 -7.57
N LYS A 99 -11.70 -1.80 -7.65
CA LYS A 99 -11.07 -2.24 -8.91
C LYS A 99 -11.75 -3.44 -9.54
N LYS A 100 -12.51 -4.21 -8.76
CA LYS A 100 -13.30 -5.35 -9.22
C LYS A 100 -14.76 -5.13 -8.82
N ASP A 101 -15.58 -4.73 -9.79
CA ASP A 101 -17.01 -4.53 -9.61
C ASP A 101 -17.77 -5.67 -10.32
N ILE A 102 -18.70 -6.33 -9.62
CA ILE A 102 -19.70 -7.16 -10.29
C ILE A 102 -20.82 -6.23 -10.75
N HIS A 103 -21.02 -6.12 -12.06
CA HIS A 103 -22.30 -5.67 -12.60
C HIS A 103 -23.14 -6.92 -12.88
N ASN A 104 -24.09 -7.22 -11.97
CA ASN A 104 -25.23 -8.10 -12.23
C ASN A 104 -26.48 -7.25 -12.35
#